data_AF-A0A960DPA2-F1
#
_entry.id   AF-A0A960DPA2-F1
#
_cell.length_a   1.000
_cell.length_b   1.000
_cell.length_c   1.000
_cell.angle_alpha   90.00
_cell.angle_beta   90.00
_cell.angle_gamma   90.00
#
_symmetry.space_group_name_H-M   'P 1'
#
loop_
_entity.id
_entity.type
_entity.pdbx_description
1 polymer ?
#
loop_
_entity_poly.entity_id
_entity_poly.type
_entity_poly.pdbx_seq_one_letter_code
_entity_poly.pdbx_strand_id
1 'polypeptide(L)' 'MRDIAREMYVSLNTVKTHSSAIYRKLAVSSRADAVAEAKRLGLL' A
#
# COMPACT_ATOMS: atom_id res chain seq x y z
N MET A 1 3.31 6.96 5.62
CA MET A 1 2.39 7.49 4.59
C MET A 1 2.54 8.98 4.37
N ARG A 2 2.76 9.80 5.41
CA ARG A 2 3.01 11.25 5.24
C ARG A 2 4.28 11.55 4.41
N ASP A 3 5.34 10.77 4.60
CA ASP A 3 6.58 10.97 3.82
C ASP A 3 6.40 10.56 2.36
N ILE A 4 5.79 9.40 2.11
CA ILE A 4 5.41 8.94 0.76
C ILE A 4 4.52 9.98 0.06
N ALA A 5 3.57 10.56 0.77
CA ALA A 5 2.70 11.61 0.24
C ALA A 5 3.50 12.86 -0.17
N ARG A 6 4.46 13.30 0.67
CA ARG A 6 5.35 14.42 0.36
C ARG A 6 6.26 14.13 -0.82
N GLU A 7 6.90 12.97 -0.83
CA GLU A 7 7.85 12.56 -1.87
C GLU A 7 7.18 12.40 -3.23
N MET A 8 5.95 11.88 -3.25
CA MET A 8 5.17 11.73 -4.49
C MET A 8 4.30 12.95 -4.84
N TYR A 9 4.39 14.06 -4.10
CA TYR A 9 3.56 15.27 -4.30
C TYR A 9 2.04 15.00 -4.33
N VAL A 10 1.56 14.05 -3.53
CA VAL A 10 0.14 13.68 -3.43
C VAL A 10 -0.42 13.87 -2.02
N SER A 11 -1.74 13.93 -1.90
CA SER A 11 -2.38 14.01 -0.58
C SER A 11 -2.24 12.69 0.20
N LEU A 12 -2.31 12.77 1.53
CA LEU A 12 -2.37 11.58 2.38
C LEU A 12 -3.58 10.68 2.05
N ASN A 13 -4.71 11.28 1.65
CA ASN A 13 -5.88 10.51 1.22
C ASN A 13 -5.61 9.73 -0.07
N THR A 14 -4.87 10.31 -1.02
CA THR A 14 -4.47 9.62 -2.24
C THR A 14 -3.63 8.38 -1.92
N VAL A 15 -2.65 8.49 -1.03
CA VAL A 15 -1.84 7.35 -0.57
C VAL A 15 -2.71 6.27 0.10
N LYS A 16 -3.68 6.67 0.93
CA LYS A 16 -4.63 5.74 1.56
C LYS A 16 -5.48 5.01 0.53
N THR A 17 -6.03 5.72 -0.46
CA THR A 17 -6.84 5.12 -1.53
C THR A 17 -6.03 4.08 -2.32
N HIS A 18 -4.79 4.39 -2.70
CA HIS A 18 -3.92 3.42 -3.36
C HIS A 18 -3.62 2.22 -2.47
N SER A 19 -3.31 2.44 -1.20
CA SER A 19 -3.05 1.36 -0.23
C SER A 19 -4.27 0.44 -0.09
N SER A 20 -5.47 0.99 0.06
CA SER A 20 -6.71 0.20 0.14
C SER A 20 -6.99 -0.61 -1.12
N ALA A 21 -6.67 -0.06 -2.30
CA ALA A 21 -6.79 -0.80 -3.55
C ALA A 21 -5.79 -1.97 -3.63
N ILE A 22 -4.56 -1.77 -3.16
CA ILE A 22 -3.54 -2.83 -3.08
C ILE A 22 -3.99 -3.92 -2.10
N TYR A 23 -4.46 -3.54 -0.91
CA TYR A 23 -4.93 -4.50 0.10
C TYR A 23 -6.07 -5.36 -0.44
N ARG A 24 -7.03 -4.76 -1.14
CA ARG A 24 -8.11 -5.49 -1.80
C ARG A 24 -7.59 -6.46 -2.87
N LYS A 25 -6.63 -6.04 -3.70
CA LYS A 25 -6.03 -6.90 -4.74
C LYS A 25 -5.25 -8.08 -4.16
N LEU A 26 -4.64 -7.89 -2.99
CA LEU A 26 -3.89 -8.92 -2.27
C LEU A 26 -4.76 -9.70 -1.26
N ALA A 27 -6.05 -9.38 -1.15
CA ALA A 27 -6.98 -9.99 -0.18
C ALA A 27 -6.52 -9.90 1.28
N VAL A 28 -5.91 -8.78 1.68
CA VAL A 28 -5.41 -8.52 3.05
C VAL A 28 -6.05 -7.26 3.66
N SER A 29 -5.86 -7.03 4.96
CA SER A 29 -6.44 -5.90 5.70
C SER A 29 -5.42 -4.94 6.32
N SER A 30 -4.12 -5.27 6.31
CA SER A 30 -3.07 -4.45 6.91
C SER A 30 -1.87 -4.24 5.98
N ARG A 31 -1.05 -3.24 6.30
CA ARG A 31 0.20 -2.97 5.57
C ARG A 31 1.19 -4.12 5.71
N ALA A 32 1.28 -4.69 6.91
CA ALA A 32 2.24 -5.75 7.19
C ALA A 32 1.89 -7.00 6.36
N ASP A 33 0.61 -7.37 6.33
CA ASP A 33 0.11 -8.49 5.54
C ASP A 33 0.32 -8.24 4.05
N ALA A 34 0.08 -7.01 3.56
CA ALA A 34 0.32 -6.66 2.17
C ALA A 34 1.78 -6.81 1.75
N VAL A 35 2.73 -6.44 2.63
CA VAL A 35 4.16 -6.63 2.36
C VAL A 35 4.54 -8.11 2.40
N ALA A 36 4.04 -8.87 3.37
CA ALA A 36 4.28 -10.31 3.45
C ALA A 36 3.74 -11.05 2.23
N GLU A 37 2.51 -10.75 1.82
CA GLU A 37 1.85 -11.35 0.66
C GLU A 37 2.52 -10.96 -0.65
N ALA A 38 2.90 -9.69 -0.82
CA ALA A 38 3.64 -9.25 -2.00
C ALA A 38 4.99 -9.96 -2.13
N LYS A 39 5.72 -10.19 -1.03
CA LYS A 39 6.95 -11.01 -1.05
C LYS A 39 6.68 -12.46 -1.40
N ARG A 40 5.62 -13.06 -0.83
CA ARG A 40 5.19 -14.44 -1.14
C ARG A 40 4.87 -14.64 -2.63
N LEU A 41 4.30 -13.61 -3.25
CA LEU A 41 3.96 -13.58 -4.68
C LEU A 41 5.13 -13.14 -5.59
N GLY A 42 6.28 -12.75 -5.04
CA GLY A 42 7.43 -12.26 -5.82
C GLY A 42 7.24 -10.87 -6.44
N LEU A 43 6.38 -10.03 -5.85
CA LEU A 43 6.09 -8.66 -6.30
C LEU A 43 6.97 -7.60 -5.60
N LEU A 44 7.78 -8.01 -4.62
CA LEU A 44 8.69 -7.18 -3.81
C LEU A 44 9.99 -7.92 -3.48
#